data_AF-A0A1I4RQ76-F1
#
_entry.id   AF-A0A1I4RQ76-F1
#
_cell.length_a   1.000
_cell.length_b   1.000
_cell.length_c   1.000
_cell.angle_alpha   90.00
_cell.angle_beta   90.00
_cell.angle_gamma   90.00
#
_symmetry.space_group_name_H-M   'P 1'
#
loop_
_entity.id
_entity.type
_entity.pdbx_description
1 polymer ?
#
loop_
_entity_poly.entity_id
_entity_poly.type
_entity_poly.pdbx_seq_one_letter_code
_entity_poly.pdbx_strand_id
1 'polypeptide(L)' 'MVEAAIAAHELLLVHGTSTMQLLSRLLLIEVGAEIALRRDAETAANDNPDDPDG' A
#
# COMPACT_ATOMS: atom_id res chain seq x y z
N MET A 1 9.92 -1.89 0.52
CA MET A 1 9.22 -2.42 -0.69
C MET A 1 8.40 -1.34 -1.39
N VAL A 2 7.57 -0.57 -0.66
CA VAL A 2 6.77 0.54 -1.23
C VAL A 2 7.63 1.57 -1.96
N GLU A 3 8.74 2.01 -1.37
CA GLU A 3 9.66 2.98 -2.00
C GLU A 3 10.22 2.50 -3.34
N ALA A 4 10.55 1.21 -3.47
CA ALA A 4 11.02 0.63 -4.72
C ALA A 4 9.91 0.58 -5.79
N ALA A 5 8.66 0.34 -5.38
CA ALA A 5 7.51 0.37 -6.28
C ALA A 5 7.21 1.80 -6.77
N ILE A 6 7.36 2.81 -5.90
CA ILE A 6 7.23 4.22 -6.28
C ILE A 6 8.33 4.62 -7.26
N ALA A 7 9.60 4.31 -6.94
CA ALA A 7 10.73 4.62 -7.82
C ALA A 7 10.60 3.93 -9.19
N ALA A 8 10.12 2.68 -9.23
CA ALA A 8 9.83 1.99 -10.48
C ALA A 8 8.68 2.64 -11.27
N HIS A 9 7.64 3.12 -10.58
CA HIS A 9 6.53 3.84 -11.22
C HIS A 9 7.01 5.14 -11.87
N GLU A 10 7.83 5.93 -11.19
CA GLU A 10 8.43 7.15 -11.73
C GLU A 10 9.25 6.87 -12.99
N LEU A 11 10.05 5.79 -12.99
CA LEU A 11 10.81 5.37 -14.16
C LEU A 11 9.89 4.98 -15.34
N LEU A 12 8.77 4.30 -15.06
CA LEU A 12 7.78 3.90 -16.06
C LEU A 12 6.98 5.08 -16.62
N LEU A 13 6.78 6.15 -15.85
CA LEU A 13 6.17 7.38 -16.38
C LEU A 13 7.04 8.04 -17.45
N VAL A 14 8.37 7.95 -17.32
CA VAL A 14 9.32 8.56 -18.26
C VAL A 14 9.62 7.66 -19.45
N HIS A 15 9.75 6.34 -19.23
CA HIS A 15 10.27 5.42 -20.24
C HIS A 15 9.32 4.27 -20.62
N GLY A 16 8.20 4.12 -19.91
CA GLY A 16 7.26 3.03 -20.11
C GLY A 16 6.28 3.28 -21.24
N THR A 17 5.73 2.20 -21.78
CA THR A 17 4.57 2.26 -22.67
C THR A 17 3.32 2.58 -21.85
N SER A 18 2.26 3.05 -22.50
CA SER A 18 0.98 3.34 -21.84
C SER A 18 0.43 2.13 -21.07
N THR A 19 0.62 0.91 -21.58
CA THR A 19 0.22 -0.32 -20.87
C THR A 19 1.03 -0.53 -19.59
N MET A 20 2.34 -0.31 -19.62
CA MET A 20 3.18 -0.45 -18.42
C MET A 20 2.84 0.60 -17.36
N GLN A 21 2.53 1.83 -17.77
CA GLN A 21 2.06 2.88 -16.87
C GLN A 21 0.73 2.51 -16.21
N LEU A 22 -0.22 1.98 -16.99
CA LEU A 22 -1.50 1.50 -16.48
C LEU A 22 -1.30 0.36 -15.47
N LEU A 23 -0.53 -0.66 -15.82
CA LEU A 23 -0.25 -1.79 -14.94
C LEU A 23 0.45 -1.35 -13.65
N SER A 24 1.41 -0.44 -13.75
CA SER A 24 2.11 0.11 -12.58
C SER A 24 1.16 0.88 -11.66
N ARG A 25 0.22 1.66 -12.22
CA ARG A 25 -0.80 2.35 -11.43
C ARG A 25 -1.75 1.37 -10.74
N LEU A 26 -2.18 0.31 -11.42
CA LEU A 26 -3.03 -0.72 -10.84
C LEU A 26 -2.32 -1.45 -9.69
N LEU A 27 -1.04 -1.78 -9.87
CA LEU A 27 -0.22 -2.39 -8.81
C LEU A 27 -0.10 -1.48 -7.58
N LEU A 28 0.12 -0.17 -7.76
CA LEU A 28 0.20 0.77 -6.64
C LEU A 28 -1.12 0.87 -5.88
N ILE A 29 -2.27 0.79 -6.56
CA ILE A 29 -3.59 0.77 -5.91
C ILE A 29 -3.74 -0.49 -5.06
N GLU A 30 -3.38 -1.66 -5.60
CA GLU A 30 -3.48 -2.94 -4.89
C GLU A 30 -2.57 -2.98 -3.66
N VAL A 31 -1.31 -2.55 -3.79
CA VAL A 31 -0.37 -2.44 -2.66
C VAL A 31 -0.88 -1.45 -1.61
N GLY A 32 -1.43 -0.31 -2.03
CA GLY A 32 -2.02 0.67 -1.12
C GLY A 32 -3.21 0.11 -0.33
N ALA A 33 -4.07 -0.65 -1.00
CA ALA A 33 -5.21 -1.32 -0.36
C ALA A 33 -4.76 -2.40 0.64
N GLU A 34 -3.73 -3.18 0.29
CA GLU A 34 -3.17 -4.20 1.20
C GLU A 34 -2.56 -3.57 2.45
N ILE A 35 -1.84 -2.45 2.33
CA ILE A 35 -1.28 -1.72 3.48
C ILE A 35 -2.40 -1.19 4.37
N ALA A 36 -3.44 -0.58 3.79
CA ALA A 36 -4.57 -0.07 4.55
C ALA A 36 -5.27 -1.20 5.33
N LEU A 37 -5.52 -2.34 4.68
CA LEU A 37 -6.13 -3.51 5.31
C LEU A 37 -5.29 -4.05 6.48
N ARG A 38 -3.97 -4.16 6.31
CA ARG A 38 -3.05 -4.61 7.37
C ARG A 38 -3.05 -3.64 8.55
N ARG A 39 -3.01 -2.32 8.28
CA ARG A 39 -3.07 -1.29 9.31
C ARG A 39 -4.38 -1.34 10.09
N ASP A 40 -5.50 -1.54 9.41
CA ASP A 40 -6.81 -1.66 10.07
C ASP A 40 -6.86 -2.91 10.95
N ALA A 41 -6.28 -4.02 10.50
CA ALA A 41 -6.15 -5.24 11.30
C ALA A 41 -5.24 -5.05 12.53
N GLU A 42 -4.10 -4.37 12.38
CA GLU A 42 -3.20 -4.02 13.48
C GLU A 42 -3.88 -3.07 14.48
N THR A 43 -4.67 -2.11 14.00
CA THR A 43 -5.44 -1.19 14.85
C THR A 43 -6.52 -1.92 15.62
N ALA A 44 -7.29 -2.79 14.96
CA ALA A 44 -8.31 -3.61 15.59
C ALA A 44 -7.74 -4.63 16.59
N ALA A 45 -6.50 -5.09 16.38
CA ALA A 45 -5.80 -5.95 17.34
C ALA A 45 -5.28 -5.19 18.57
N ASN A 46 -5.06 -3.87 18.47
CA ASN A 46 -4.59 -3.02 19.56
C ASN A 46 -5.71 -2.34 20.35
N ASP A 47 -6.92 -2.26 19.78
CA ASP A 47 -8.18 -2.00 20.52
C ASP A 47 -8.57 -3.25 21.31
N ASN A 48 -7.72 -3.70 22.24
CA ASN A 48 -8.11 -4.72 23.20
C ASN A 48 -9.02 -4.04 24.25
N PRO A 49 -10.30 -4.46 24.41
CA PRO A 49 -11.19 -3.87 25.42
C PRO A 49 -10.86 -4.33 26.85
N ASP A 50 -9.78 -5.07 27.05
CA ASP A 50 -9.32 -5.57 28.35
C ASP A 50 -8.27 -4.64 29.01
N ASP A 51 -8.51 -3.33 29.01
CA ASP A 51 -7.97 -2.49 30.09
C ASP A 51 -9.08 -2.21 31.12
N PRO A 52 -9.36 -3.15 32.05
CA PRO A 52 -10.32 -2.93 33.12
C PRO A 52 -9.76 -2.13 34.30
N ASP A 53 -8.53 -1.60 34.29
CA ASP A 53 -7.98 -0.89 35.46
C ASP A 53 -7.08 0.29 35.09
N GLY A 54 -7.56 1.51 35.37
CA GLY A 54 -6.73 2.71 35.43
C GLY A 54 -5.76 2.74 36.61
#